data_AF-A0A1M5HEJ8-F1
#
_entry.id   AF-A0A1M5HEJ8-F1
#
_cell.length_a   1.000
_cell.length_b   1.000
_cell.length_c   1.000
_cell.angle_alpha   90.00
_cell.angle_beta   90.00
_cell.angle_gamma   90.00
#
_symmetry.space_group_name_H-M   'P 1'
#
loop_
_entity.id
_entity.type
_entity.pdbx_description
1 polymer ?
#
loop_
_entity_poly.entity_id
_entity_poly.type
_entity_poly.pdbx_seq_one_letter_code
_entity_poly.pdbx_strand_id
1 'polypeptide(L)'
;MKKIIPFLIIFGFFAACSEDEEKVNLKMFSFDTDQNSSLMFQDNEPLEVMTSESRAYNIAQIIRVKAVDEKNIEVSNFAPFDIENVTILATIEGMGQLKLFQIKKIRAHATQSMKYPFLEGTTLFLDMDNKVVDLSQYKTSGMDPTKISFDFTGDSEIILRLKKLKALKWKIKYHDFDPNNDPNNNWEPITAKDIRRFSGLMINMGSVFVSDKFKQAFLNETIIGNDGTTVLTMAEKEKAYNDILVHPRFNCGKCTNVSGLGGGATLGYAEHILKDYIKMDTGDITAHEIGHCVGFNHDSNMTYSKKINNVSTGFSPVMSRINKEFFNGGLFIVTPQNYYKPADFQ
;
A
#
# COMPACT_ATOMS: atom_id res chain seq x y z
N MET A 1 -19.83 62.30 -69.15
CA MET A 1 -18.79 61.58 -68.37
C MET A 1 -19.37 61.23 -67.02
N LYS A 2 -19.61 59.93 -66.77
CA LYS A 2 -20.30 59.41 -65.57
C LYS A 2 -19.31 59.30 -64.41
N LYS A 3 -19.70 59.83 -63.25
CA LYS A 3 -18.96 59.80 -61.98
C LYS A 3 -19.02 58.39 -61.38
N ILE A 4 -17.87 57.84 -60.98
CA ILE A 4 -17.77 56.61 -60.18
C ILE A 4 -17.25 57.03 -58.80
N ILE A 5 -18.04 56.72 -57.77
CA ILE A 5 -17.72 56.90 -56.35
C ILE A 5 -17.08 55.58 -55.87
N PRO A 6 -15.92 55.58 -55.19
CA PRO A 6 -15.40 54.36 -54.61
C PRO A 6 -16.09 54.10 -53.26
N PHE A 7 -16.58 52.87 -53.10
CA PHE A 7 -17.09 52.30 -51.87
C PHE A 7 -15.95 52.15 -50.86
N LEU A 8 -16.08 52.76 -49.68
CA LEU A 8 -15.18 52.54 -48.54
C LEU A 8 -15.67 51.30 -47.78
N ILE A 9 -14.90 50.21 -47.83
CA ILE A 9 -15.16 49.00 -47.03
C ILE A 9 -14.56 49.23 -45.65
N ILE A 10 -15.41 49.38 -44.64
CA ILE A 10 -15.01 49.41 -43.22
C ILE A 10 -14.82 47.96 -42.77
N PHE A 11 -13.58 47.52 -42.62
CA PHE A 11 -13.25 46.28 -41.92
C PHE A 11 -13.41 46.52 -40.41
N GLY A 12 -14.46 45.94 -39.82
CA GLY A 12 -14.60 45.85 -38.37
C GLY A 12 -13.53 44.92 -37.82
N PHE A 13 -12.60 45.46 -37.04
CA PHE A 13 -11.72 44.68 -36.17
C PHE A 13 -12.56 44.06 -35.06
N PHE A 14 -12.92 42.78 -35.20
CA PHE A 14 -13.28 41.96 -34.06
C PHE A 14 -11.99 41.64 -33.30
N ALA A 15 -11.73 42.38 -32.23
CA ALA A 15 -10.80 41.93 -31.20
C ALA A 15 -11.44 40.72 -30.52
N ALA A 16 -11.05 39.51 -30.95
CA ALA A 16 -11.28 38.31 -30.17
C ALA A 16 -10.41 38.43 -28.91
N CYS A 17 -11.02 38.81 -27.79
CA CYS A 17 -10.43 38.53 -26.49
C CYS A 17 -10.32 37.01 -26.38
N SER A 18 -9.13 36.47 -26.54
CA SER A 18 -8.83 35.15 -25.97
C SER A 18 -8.91 35.33 -24.47
N GLU A 19 -9.98 34.80 -23.86
CA GLU A 19 -9.95 34.50 -22.43
C GLU A 19 -8.75 33.57 -22.23
N ASP A 20 -7.71 34.06 -21.58
CA ASP A 20 -6.63 33.21 -21.09
C ASP A 20 -7.29 32.21 -20.14
N GLU A 21 -7.54 30.98 -20.61
CA GLU A 21 -7.98 29.88 -19.75
C GLU A 21 -6.94 29.75 -18.64
N GLU A 22 -7.35 30.13 -17.42
CA GLU A 22 -6.49 30.07 -16.25
C GLU A 22 -6.09 28.61 -16.02
N LYS A 23 -4.88 28.26 -16.43
CA LYS A 23 -4.39 26.88 -16.39
C LYS A 23 -4.26 26.45 -14.94
N VAL A 24 -5.23 25.70 -14.44
CA VAL A 24 -5.23 25.13 -13.09
C VAL A 24 -4.05 24.18 -12.97
N ASN A 25 -3.01 24.61 -12.25
CA ASN A 25 -1.82 23.81 -11.99
C ASN A 25 -1.94 23.10 -10.64
N LEU A 26 -1.74 21.79 -10.64
CA LEU A 26 -1.76 21.00 -9.42
C LEU A 26 -0.56 21.37 -8.54
N LYS A 27 -0.81 21.67 -7.26
CA LYS A 27 0.25 22.02 -6.32
C LYS A 27 1.19 20.81 -6.13
N MET A 28 2.49 21.07 -6.20
CA MET A 28 3.52 20.04 -6.00
C MET A 28 4.15 20.15 -4.61
N PHE A 29 4.35 19.02 -3.96
CA PHE A 29 5.04 18.91 -2.67
C PHE A 29 6.22 17.94 -2.76
N SER A 30 7.21 18.13 -1.89
CA SER A 30 8.29 17.17 -1.65
C SER A 30 8.41 16.94 -0.14
N PHE A 31 8.56 15.67 0.24
CA PHE A 31 8.69 15.16 1.59
C PHE A 31 9.99 14.35 1.68
N ASP A 32 11.09 14.99 1.27
CA ASP A 32 12.38 14.39 0.95
C ASP A 32 13.54 14.85 1.85
N THR A 33 13.29 15.72 2.82
CA THR A 33 14.28 16.19 3.79
C THR A 33 13.70 16.27 5.20
N ASP A 34 14.56 16.40 6.21
CA ASP A 34 14.12 16.54 7.61
C ASP A 34 13.43 17.89 7.89
N GLN A 35 13.53 18.85 6.97
CA GLN A 35 12.81 20.14 7.09
C GLN A 35 11.36 20.05 6.61
N ASN A 36 11.03 19.10 5.74
CA ASN A 36 9.71 18.98 5.13
C ASN A 36 8.99 17.66 5.46
N SER A 37 9.63 16.75 6.20
CA SER A 37 9.07 15.48 6.64
C SER A 37 9.85 14.90 7.81
N SER A 38 9.21 14.02 8.58
CA SER A 38 9.88 13.19 9.60
C SER A 38 9.88 11.73 9.15
N LEU A 39 10.82 10.93 9.65
CA LEU A 39 10.85 9.49 9.38
C LEU A 39 10.17 8.69 10.50
N MET A 40 9.37 7.72 10.12
CA MET A 40 8.83 6.68 10.99
C MET A 40 9.85 5.54 11.13
N PHE A 41 9.65 4.71 12.14
CA PHE A 41 10.40 3.50 12.44
C PHE A 41 11.91 3.76 12.51
N GLN A 42 12.29 4.77 13.29
CA GLN A 42 13.70 5.03 13.60
C GLN A 42 14.17 4.14 14.75
N ASP A 43 15.47 3.79 14.79
CA ASP A 43 15.98 2.82 15.78
C ASP A 43 15.84 3.32 17.24
N ASN A 44 15.69 4.63 17.43
CA ASN A 44 15.45 5.29 18.71
C ASN A 44 13.98 5.69 18.93
N GLU A 45 13.06 5.34 18.02
CA GLU A 45 11.63 5.62 18.20
C GLU A 45 11.06 4.68 19.29
N PRO A 46 10.27 5.20 20.25
CA PRO A 46 9.69 4.37 21.30
C PRO A 46 8.79 3.27 20.73
N LEU A 47 8.88 2.07 21.30
CA LEU A 47 8.10 0.90 20.89
C LEU A 47 6.59 1.17 20.87
N GLU A 48 6.09 1.88 21.88
CA GLU A 48 4.68 2.27 22.00
C GLU A 48 4.20 3.17 20.86
N VAL A 49 5.08 4.02 20.32
CA VAL A 49 4.77 4.89 19.17
C VAL A 49 4.73 4.04 17.90
N MET A 50 5.75 3.20 17.69
CA MET A 50 5.86 2.32 16.53
C MET A 50 4.71 1.30 16.43
N THR A 51 4.19 0.84 17.58
CA THR A 51 3.08 -0.13 17.66
C THR A 51 1.71 0.52 17.93
N SER A 52 1.62 1.85 17.94
CA SER A 52 0.36 2.57 18.09
C SER A 52 -0.58 2.39 16.90
N GLU A 53 -1.90 2.60 17.10
CA GLU A 53 -2.86 2.58 15.98
C GLU A 53 -2.60 3.69 14.94
N SER A 54 -1.88 4.76 15.31
CA SER A 54 -1.49 5.81 14.37
C SER A 54 -0.57 5.29 13.26
N ARG A 55 0.22 4.23 13.54
CA ARG A 55 1.09 3.53 12.60
C ARG A 55 0.41 2.39 11.86
N ALA A 56 -0.87 2.11 12.13
CA ALA A 56 -1.63 1.12 11.38
C ALA A 56 -2.05 1.67 10.01
N TYR A 57 -1.91 0.89 8.94
CA TYR A 57 -2.23 1.34 7.59
C TYR A 57 -2.91 0.24 6.78
N ASN A 58 -3.74 0.63 5.81
CA ASN A 58 -4.25 -0.31 4.82
C ASN A 58 -3.18 -0.50 3.74
N ILE A 59 -2.86 -1.73 3.36
CA ILE A 59 -1.84 -2.00 2.34
C ILE A 59 -2.17 -1.36 0.98
N ALA A 60 -3.46 -1.25 0.67
CA ALA A 60 -3.98 -0.54 -0.49
C ALA A 60 -3.72 0.98 -0.47
N GLN A 61 -3.38 1.54 0.70
CA GLN A 61 -3.11 2.93 0.98
C GLN A 61 -1.70 3.08 1.54
N ILE A 62 -0.71 2.45 0.88
CA ILE A 62 0.70 2.49 1.31
C ILE A 62 1.24 3.92 1.38
N ILE A 63 0.74 4.78 0.49
CA ILE A 63 0.81 6.23 0.60
C ILE A 63 -0.51 6.63 1.24
N ARG A 64 -0.51 6.78 2.55
CA ARG A 64 -1.71 7.12 3.30
C ARG A 64 -1.83 8.62 3.35
N VAL A 65 -2.98 9.14 2.94
CA VAL A 65 -3.42 10.47 3.32
C VAL A 65 -4.65 10.32 4.21
N LYS A 66 -4.65 10.99 5.37
CA LYS A 66 -5.79 11.01 6.28
C LYS A 66 -6.07 12.44 6.73
N ALA A 67 -7.33 12.76 6.93
CA ALA A 67 -7.72 13.96 7.65
C ALA A 67 -7.29 13.82 9.12
N VAL A 68 -6.65 14.85 9.65
CA VAL A 68 -6.31 14.98 11.07
C VAL A 68 -7.41 15.75 11.78
N ASP A 69 -7.82 16.86 11.17
CA ASP A 69 -8.92 17.73 11.57
C ASP A 69 -9.47 18.43 10.32
N GLU A 70 -10.34 19.42 10.49
CA GLU A 70 -10.96 20.14 9.39
C GLU A 70 -9.95 20.86 8.48
N LYS A 71 -8.75 21.17 9.00
CA LYS A 71 -7.76 21.99 8.31
C LYS A 71 -6.50 21.23 7.93
N ASN A 72 -6.19 20.14 8.61
CA ASN A 72 -4.94 19.42 8.48
C ASN A 72 -5.14 18.00 7.95
N ILE A 73 -4.18 17.58 7.13
CA ILE A 73 -3.99 16.20 6.69
C ILE A 73 -2.63 15.70 7.15
N GLU A 74 -2.52 14.39 7.28
CA GLU A 74 -1.26 13.68 7.42
C GLU A 74 -1.01 12.87 6.14
N VAL A 75 0.18 12.99 5.59
CA VAL A 75 0.68 12.22 4.44
C VAL A 75 1.79 11.31 4.95
N SER A 76 1.68 10.00 4.74
CA SER A 76 2.68 9.03 5.16
C SER A 76 2.98 8.02 4.06
N ASN A 77 4.25 7.66 3.88
CA ASN A 77 4.70 6.53 3.09
C ASN A 77 5.03 5.37 4.03
N PHE A 78 4.36 4.22 3.93
CA PHE A 78 4.64 3.02 4.74
C PHE A 78 5.60 2.03 4.05
N ALA A 79 6.02 2.31 2.82
CA ALA A 79 6.97 1.48 2.10
C ALA A 79 8.42 1.76 2.56
N PRO A 80 9.30 0.75 2.51
CA PRO A 80 10.72 0.88 2.83
C PRO A 80 11.55 1.44 1.66
N PHE A 81 10.94 2.23 0.78
CA PHE A 81 11.60 2.85 -0.36
C PHE A 81 10.96 4.20 -0.67
N ASP A 82 11.72 5.09 -1.28
CA ASP A 82 11.24 6.41 -1.71
C ASP A 82 10.21 6.26 -2.84
N ILE A 83 9.13 7.04 -2.77
CA ILE A 83 8.11 7.06 -3.82
C ILE A 83 8.11 8.43 -4.49
N GLU A 84 8.13 8.42 -5.82
CA GLU A 84 8.23 9.62 -6.64
C GLU A 84 7.05 9.75 -7.62
N ASN A 85 6.72 11.00 -7.95
CA ASN A 85 5.74 11.38 -8.97
C ASN A 85 4.35 10.77 -8.77
N VAL A 86 3.82 10.86 -7.54
CA VAL A 86 2.47 10.39 -7.21
C VAL A 86 1.48 11.55 -7.15
N THR A 87 0.29 11.35 -7.70
CA THR A 87 -0.84 12.26 -7.56
C THR A 87 -1.74 11.77 -6.44
N ILE A 88 -1.99 12.62 -5.45
CA ILE A 88 -2.97 12.37 -4.39
C ILE A 88 -4.35 12.80 -4.88
N LEU A 89 -5.30 11.89 -4.75
CA LEU A 89 -6.69 12.08 -5.08
C LEU A 89 -7.50 12.30 -3.80
N ALA A 90 -8.51 13.15 -3.88
CA ALA A 90 -9.52 13.31 -2.84
C ALA A 90 -10.90 13.05 -3.43
N THR A 91 -11.70 12.25 -2.74
CA THR A 91 -13.13 12.08 -3.05
C THR A 91 -13.92 12.80 -1.97
N ILE A 92 -14.66 13.83 -2.37
CA ILE A 92 -15.47 14.68 -1.49
C ILE A 92 -16.95 14.34 -1.71
N GLU A 93 -17.69 14.10 -0.62
CA GLU A 93 -19.13 13.83 -0.67
C GLU A 93 -19.88 14.96 -1.38
N GLY A 94 -20.71 14.61 -2.36
CA GLY A 94 -21.46 15.57 -3.18
C GLY A 94 -20.67 16.26 -4.30
N MET A 95 -19.35 16.10 -4.39
CA MET A 95 -18.52 16.73 -5.44
C MET A 95 -17.74 15.72 -6.31
N GLY A 96 -17.56 14.49 -5.84
CA GLY A 96 -16.83 13.45 -6.57
C GLY A 96 -15.32 13.51 -6.32
N GLN A 97 -14.56 12.89 -7.22
CA GLN A 97 -13.11 12.72 -7.07
C GLN A 97 -12.32 13.77 -7.85
N LEU A 98 -11.29 14.33 -7.22
CA LEU A 98 -10.39 15.32 -7.80
C LEU A 98 -8.92 15.05 -7.47
N LYS A 99 -8.03 15.66 -8.26
CA LYS A 99 -6.58 15.68 -8.04
C LYS A 99 -6.26 16.76 -7.02
N LEU A 100 -5.89 16.37 -5.80
CA LEU A 100 -5.69 17.30 -4.68
C LEU A 100 -4.30 17.94 -4.69
N PHE A 101 -3.25 17.13 -4.88
CA PHE A 101 -1.88 17.61 -5.07
C PHE A 101 -0.99 16.51 -5.67
N GLN A 102 0.20 16.89 -6.13
CA GLN A 102 1.23 15.96 -6.56
C GLN A 102 2.35 15.92 -5.52
N ILE A 103 2.90 14.74 -5.26
CA ILE A 103 4.12 14.55 -4.49
C ILE A 103 5.22 14.20 -5.48
N LYS A 104 6.22 15.07 -5.60
CA LYS A 104 7.41 14.82 -6.41
C LYS A 104 8.21 13.67 -5.82
N LYS A 105 8.43 13.69 -4.50
CA LYS A 105 9.12 12.64 -3.76
C LYS A 105 8.63 12.60 -2.31
N ILE A 106 8.44 11.39 -1.77
CA ILE A 106 8.28 11.12 -0.34
C ILE A 106 9.26 10.03 0.07
N ARG A 107 10.06 10.30 1.10
CA ARG A 107 11.06 9.35 1.60
C ARG A 107 10.42 8.05 2.07
N ALA A 108 11.18 6.96 2.02
CA ALA A 108 10.85 5.71 2.68
C ALA A 108 10.44 5.97 4.14
N HIS A 109 9.31 5.41 4.55
CA HIS A 109 8.79 5.58 5.92
C HIS A 109 8.58 7.03 6.36
N ALA A 110 8.50 8.01 5.45
CA ALA A 110 8.29 9.40 5.85
C ALA A 110 6.84 9.72 6.20
N THR A 111 6.65 10.69 7.09
CA THR A 111 5.34 11.26 7.45
C THR A 111 5.42 12.77 7.61
N GLN A 112 4.37 13.47 7.19
CA GLN A 112 4.25 14.91 7.30
C GLN A 112 2.79 15.32 7.59
N SER A 113 2.60 16.21 8.56
CA SER A 113 1.33 16.91 8.77
C SER A 113 1.35 18.26 8.05
N MET A 114 0.28 18.59 7.35
CA MET A 114 0.18 19.84 6.58
C MET A 114 -1.27 20.28 6.47
N LYS A 115 -1.49 21.56 6.20
CA LYS A 115 -2.83 22.06 5.86
C LYS A 115 -3.30 21.53 4.51
N TYR A 116 -4.60 21.42 4.32
CA TYR A 116 -5.18 21.17 3.00
C TYR A 116 -4.68 22.20 1.97
N PRO A 117 -4.35 21.78 0.73
CA PRO A 117 -3.86 22.70 -0.30
C PRO A 117 -4.81 23.86 -0.63
N PHE A 118 -6.12 23.66 -0.47
CA PHE A 118 -7.15 24.66 -0.75
C PHE A 118 -7.29 25.75 0.32
N LEU A 119 -6.62 25.62 1.48
CA LEU A 119 -6.65 26.64 2.54
C LEU A 119 -5.61 27.74 2.32
N GLU A 120 -4.40 27.36 1.90
CA GLU A 120 -3.26 28.28 1.72
C GLU A 120 -2.79 28.35 0.26
N GLY A 121 -3.69 28.06 -0.69
CA GLY A 121 -3.38 28.00 -2.11
C GLY A 121 -4.57 28.31 -3.00
N THR A 122 -4.55 27.72 -4.19
CA THR A 122 -5.68 27.74 -5.13
C THR A 122 -6.89 27.02 -4.53
N THR A 123 -8.08 27.52 -4.82
CA THR A 123 -9.33 26.79 -4.55
C THR A 123 -9.80 26.01 -5.77
N LEU A 124 -9.19 26.23 -6.93
CA LEU A 124 -9.50 25.54 -8.17
C LEU A 124 -8.63 24.29 -8.31
N PHE A 125 -9.28 23.15 -8.55
CA PHE A 125 -8.67 21.85 -8.77
C PHE A 125 -9.24 21.21 -10.04
N LEU A 126 -8.69 20.07 -10.43
CA LEU A 126 -9.15 19.31 -11.58
C LEU A 126 -9.75 17.98 -11.12
N ASP A 127 -10.90 17.62 -11.67
CA ASP A 127 -11.44 16.27 -11.56
C ASP A 127 -10.62 15.27 -12.42
N MET A 128 -11.10 14.03 -12.48
CA MET A 128 -10.45 12.98 -13.26
C MET A 128 -10.57 13.19 -14.78
N ASP A 129 -11.55 13.97 -15.24
CA ASP A 129 -11.77 14.35 -16.65
C ASP A 129 -11.08 15.68 -17.01
N ASN A 130 -10.33 16.28 -16.08
CA ASN A 130 -9.71 17.60 -16.17
C ASN A 130 -10.70 18.77 -16.24
N LYS A 131 -11.90 18.63 -15.69
CA LYS A 131 -12.83 19.75 -15.47
C LYS A 131 -12.49 20.44 -14.15
N VAL A 132 -12.69 21.76 -14.12
CA VAL A 132 -12.42 22.58 -12.95
C VAL A 132 -13.44 22.32 -11.85
N VAL A 133 -12.95 22.13 -10.63
CA VAL A 133 -13.73 21.99 -9.40
C VAL A 133 -13.29 23.09 -8.45
N ASP A 134 -14.24 23.94 -8.01
CA ASP A 134 -13.97 25.02 -7.05
C ASP A 134 -14.28 24.57 -5.61
N LEU A 135 -13.27 24.63 -4.76
CA LEU A 135 -13.31 24.34 -3.33
C LEU A 135 -13.35 25.61 -2.45
N SER A 136 -13.70 26.76 -3.03
CA SER A 136 -13.74 28.06 -2.34
C SER A 136 -14.58 28.04 -1.06
N GLN A 137 -15.68 27.28 -1.05
CA GLN A 137 -16.52 27.08 0.13
C GLN A 137 -15.79 26.48 1.35
N TYR A 138 -14.67 25.78 1.15
CA TYR A 138 -13.89 25.16 2.22
C TYR A 138 -12.66 25.97 2.63
N LYS A 139 -12.38 27.11 1.98
CA LYS A 139 -11.15 27.90 2.19
C LYS A 139 -10.97 28.40 3.63
N THR A 140 -12.07 28.71 4.32
CA THR A 140 -12.05 29.28 5.67
C THR A 140 -12.40 28.24 6.73
N SER A 141 -13.47 27.47 6.49
CA SER A 141 -14.01 26.47 7.43
C SER A 141 -13.22 25.17 7.44
N GLY A 142 -12.55 24.82 6.35
CA GLY A 142 -11.95 23.50 6.18
C GLY A 142 -12.92 22.46 5.63
N MET A 143 -12.51 21.20 5.68
CA MET A 143 -13.23 20.04 5.19
C MET A 143 -13.60 19.12 6.35
N ASP A 144 -14.88 18.80 6.50
CA ASP A 144 -15.34 17.78 7.46
C ASP A 144 -14.57 16.46 7.21
N PRO A 145 -13.79 15.96 8.19
CA PRO A 145 -12.99 14.74 8.04
C PRO A 145 -13.79 13.50 7.64
N THR A 146 -15.10 13.46 7.92
CA THR A 146 -15.97 12.33 7.57
C THR A 146 -16.51 12.37 6.15
N LYS A 147 -16.38 13.51 5.46
CA LYS A 147 -16.91 13.74 4.10
C LYS A 147 -15.84 13.69 3.02
N ILE A 148 -14.61 13.37 3.39
CA ILE A 148 -13.48 13.26 2.47
C ILE A 148 -12.77 11.92 2.65
N SER A 149 -12.38 11.33 1.53
CA SER A 149 -11.48 10.17 1.51
C SER A 149 -10.38 10.40 0.50
N PHE A 150 -9.28 9.67 0.64
CA PHE A 150 -8.11 9.85 -0.19
C PHE A 150 -7.72 8.55 -0.88
N ASP A 151 -7.09 8.70 -2.04
CA ASP A 151 -6.41 7.65 -2.76
C ASP A 151 -5.19 8.25 -3.46
N PHE A 152 -4.40 7.43 -4.14
CA PHE A 152 -3.28 7.89 -4.95
C PHE A 152 -3.32 7.30 -6.35
N THR A 153 -2.63 7.94 -7.29
CA THR A 153 -2.46 7.44 -8.66
C THR A 153 -1.15 7.95 -9.26
N GLY A 154 -0.75 7.39 -10.40
CA GLY A 154 0.46 7.79 -11.12
C GLY A 154 0.87 6.72 -12.13
N ASP A 155 1.74 7.12 -13.05
CA ASP A 155 2.08 6.32 -14.24
C ASP A 155 3.40 5.57 -14.09
N SER A 156 4.14 5.78 -12.99
CA SER A 156 5.37 5.04 -12.75
C SER A 156 5.07 3.56 -12.49
N GLU A 157 5.97 2.68 -12.93
CA GLU A 157 5.79 1.23 -12.78
C GLU A 157 5.56 0.82 -11.31
N ILE A 158 6.29 1.43 -10.38
CA ILE A 158 6.12 1.20 -8.94
C ILE A 158 4.70 1.58 -8.49
N ILE A 159 4.19 2.75 -8.89
CA ILE A 159 2.85 3.17 -8.51
C ILE A 159 1.80 2.23 -9.11
N LEU A 160 1.93 1.86 -10.38
CA LEU A 160 1.01 0.91 -11.03
C LEU A 160 1.00 -0.45 -10.33
N ARG A 161 2.17 -0.95 -9.88
CA ARG A 161 2.27 -2.19 -9.09
C ARG A 161 1.63 -2.02 -7.71
N LEU A 162 1.90 -0.92 -7.00
CA LEU A 162 1.28 -0.62 -5.69
C LEU A 162 -0.24 -0.50 -5.78
N LYS A 163 -0.78 0.07 -6.87
CA LYS A 163 -2.23 0.17 -7.09
C LYS A 163 -2.92 -1.18 -7.22
N LYS A 164 -2.22 -2.25 -7.63
CA LYS A 164 -2.80 -3.61 -7.65
C LYS A 164 -3.14 -4.11 -6.24
N LEU A 165 -2.44 -3.61 -5.21
CA LEU A 165 -2.72 -3.96 -3.81
C LEU A 165 -4.09 -3.49 -3.33
N LYS A 166 -4.83 -2.67 -4.11
CA LYS A 166 -6.23 -2.32 -3.84
C LYS A 166 -7.18 -3.52 -3.76
N ALA A 167 -6.78 -4.66 -4.33
CA ALA A 167 -7.51 -5.91 -4.21
C ALA A 167 -7.46 -6.49 -2.77
N LEU A 168 -6.52 -6.05 -1.94
CA LEU A 168 -6.34 -6.50 -0.57
C LEU A 168 -7.06 -5.58 0.42
N LYS A 169 -7.68 -6.16 1.46
CA LYS A 169 -8.30 -5.42 2.58
C LYS A 169 -7.44 -5.37 3.83
N TRP A 170 -6.16 -5.71 3.70
CA TRP A 170 -5.27 -5.86 4.84
C TRP A 170 -5.00 -4.52 5.53
N LYS A 171 -5.49 -4.40 6.77
CA LYS A 171 -4.96 -3.43 7.72
C LYS A 171 -3.74 -4.01 8.42
N ILE A 172 -2.58 -3.41 8.23
CA ILE A 172 -1.31 -3.82 8.86
C ILE A 172 -1.09 -2.95 10.10
N LYS A 173 -0.79 -3.59 11.23
CA LYS A 173 -0.41 -2.93 12.47
C LYS A 173 0.74 -3.68 13.09
N TYR A 174 1.81 -3.00 13.48
CA TYR A 174 2.87 -3.62 14.25
C TYR A 174 2.45 -3.81 15.70
N HIS A 175 2.87 -4.90 16.31
CA HIS A 175 2.42 -5.30 17.63
C HIS A 175 3.57 -5.86 18.45
N ASP A 176 3.57 -5.49 19.72
CA ASP A 176 4.42 -6.11 20.73
C ASP A 176 3.63 -7.20 21.43
N PHE A 177 3.89 -8.46 21.05
CA PHE A 177 3.24 -9.64 21.65
C PHE A 177 3.96 -10.12 22.92
N ASP A 178 5.07 -9.48 23.30
CA ASP A 178 5.81 -9.80 24.51
C ASP A 178 6.10 -8.54 25.36
N PRO A 179 5.06 -7.82 25.83
CA PRO A 179 5.24 -6.56 26.54
C PRO A 179 6.01 -6.68 27.87
N ASN A 180 6.20 -7.90 28.37
CA ASN A 180 6.91 -8.18 29.62
C ASN A 180 8.34 -8.74 29.39
N ASN A 181 8.77 -8.90 28.14
CA ASN A 181 10.07 -9.51 27.79
C ASN A 181 10.26 -10.90 28.44
N ASP A 182 9.24 -11.76 28.40
CA ASP A 182 9.32 -13.11 28.99
C ASP A 182 10.20 -14.01 28.11
N PRO A 183 11.38 -14.46 28.58
CA PRO A 183 12.29 -15.28 27.79
C PRO A 183 11.72 -16.65 27.40
N ASN A 184 10.60 -17.08 28.00
CA ASN A 184 9.91 -18.32 27.64
C ASN A 184 8.81 -18.11 26.58
N ASN A 185 8.55 -16.87 26.19
CA ASN A 185 7.57 -16.54 25.17
C ASN A 185 8.13 -16.88 23.78
N ASN A 186 7.25 -17.23 22.83
CA ASN A 186 7.66 -17.42 21.43
C ASN A 186 7.81 -16.10 20.67
N TRP A 187 7.46 -14.98 21.33
CA TRP A 187 7.54 -13.62 20.82
C TRP A 187 8.74 -12.90 21.43
N GLU A 188 9.28 -11.93 20.70
CA GLU A 188 10.23 -10.96 21.20
C GLU A 188 9.75 -9.54 20.86
N PRO A 189 10.18 -8.50 21.61
CA PRO A 189 9.85 -7.13 21.29
C PRO A 189 10.26 -6.76 19.88
N ILE A 190 9.30 -6.25 19.09
CA ILE A 190 9.57 -5.86 17.71
C ILE A 190 10.46 -4.60 17.70
N THR A 191 11.52 -4.61 16.89
CA THR A 191 12.39 -3.43 16.72
C THR A 191 12.01 -2.62 15.48
N ALA A 192 12.52 -1.39 15.39
CA ALA A 192 12.37 -0.56 14.20
C ALA A 192 12.89 -1.26 12.92
N LYS A 193 14.03 -1.94 13.00
CA LYS A 193 14.60 -2.77 11.92
C LYS A 193 13.61 -3.83 11.47
N ASP A 194 12.98 -4.52 12.42
CA ASP A 194 12.03 -5.58 12.12
C ASP A 194 10.80 -5.02 11.42
N ILE A 195 10.28 -3.89 11.88
CA ILE A 195 9.15 -3.19 11.25
C ILE A 195 9.45 -2.81 9.80
N ARG A 196 10.63 -2.22 9.53
CA ARG A 196 10.99 -1.80 8.17
C ARG A 196 11.10 -2.99 7.21
N ARG A 197 11.64 -4.12 7.67
CA ARG A 197 11.68 -5.37 6.89
C ARG A 197 10.28 -5.96 6.71
N PHE A 198 9.48 -6.00 7.77
CA PHE A 198 8.13 -6.54 7.76
C PHE A 198 7.23 -5.75 6.81
N SER A 199 7.33 -4.41 6.78
CA SER A 199 6.58 -3.58 5.83
C SER A 199 6.90 -3.95 4.39
N GLY A 200 8.18 -4.22 4.09
CA GLY A 200 8.60 -4.70 2.78
C GLY A 200 8.11 -6.11 2.45
N LEU A 201 8.17 -7.03 3.41
CA LEU A 201 7.64 -8.39 3.29
C LEU A 201 6.14 -8.37 2.95
N MET A 202 5.33 -7.58 3.66
CA MET A 202 3.89 -7.50 3.42
C MET A 202 3.56 -6.96 2.02
N ILE A 203 4.31 -5.97 1.54
CA ILE A 203 4.16 -5.44 0.17
C ILE A 203 4.48 -6.54 -0.86
N ASN A 204 5.60 -7.24 -0.70
CA ASN A 204 6.01 -8.30 -1.63
C ASN A 204 5.03 -9.49 -1.61
N MET A 205 4.64 -9.96 -0.43
CA MET A 205 3.64 -11.02 -0.27
C MET A 205 2.29 -10.62 -0.87
N GLY A 206 1.82 -9.40 -0.60
CA GLY A 206 0.61 -8.86 -1.20
C GLY A 206 0.69 -8.83 -2.72
N SER A 207 1.85 -8.44 -3.28
CA SER A 207 2.06 -8.40 -4.74
C SER A 207 1.97 -9.79 -5.40
N VAL A 208 2.41 -10.84 -4.70
CA VAL A 208 2.26 -12.23 -5.15
C VAL A 208 0.80 -12.64 -5.13
N PHE A 209 0.10 -12.42 -4.02
CA PHE A 209 -1.30 -12.85 -3.88
C PHE A 209 -2.25 -12.16 -4.85
N VAL A 210 -2.02 -10.91 -5.25
CA VAL A 210 -2.85 -10.23 -6.25
C VAL A 210 -2.46 -10.56 -7.69
N SER A 211 -1.49 -11.45 -7.91
CA SER A 211 -1.07 -11.84 -9.25
C SER A 211 -1.96 -12.95 -9.83
N ASP A 212 -2.26 -12.84 -11.13
CA ASP A 212 -3.04 -13.86 -11.83
C ASP A 212 -2.35 -15.23 -11.79
N LYS A 213 -1.00 -15.25 -11.85
CA LYS A 213 -0.21 -16.48 -11.75
C LYS A 213 -0.45 -17.19 -10.42
N PHE A 214 -0.39 -16.47 -9.30
CA PHE A 214 -0.65 -17.06 -8.00
C PHE A 214 -2.09 -17.55 -7.90
N LYS A 215 -3.07 -16.71 -8.29
CA LYS A 215 -4.49 -17.10 -8.27
C LYS A 215 -4.73 -18.39 -9.04
N GLN A 216 -4.23 -18.48 -10.27
CA GLN A 216 -4.39 -19.67 -11.11
C GLN A 216 -3.70 -20.89 -10.50
N ALA A 217 -2.47 -20.75 -10.02
CA ALA A 217 -1.74 -21.84 -9.38
C ALA A 217 -2.44 -22.35 -8.12
N PHE A 218 -2.95 -21.44 -7.27
CA PHE A 218 -3.68 -21.76 -6.05
C PHE A 218 -5.00 -22.50 -6.35
N LEU A 219 -5.80 -21.98 -7.30
CA LEU A 219 -7.08 -22.58 -7.67
C LEU A 219 -6.92 -23.93 -8.37
N ASN A 220 -5.80 -24.17 -9.05
CA ASN A 220 -5.48 -25.46 -9.68
C ASN A 220 -4.80 -26.45 -8.73
N GLU A 221 -4.34 -26.02 -7.56
CA GLU A 221 -3.69 -26.89 -6.58
C GLU A 221 -4.68 -27.86 -5.92
N THR A 222 -4.19 -29.04 -5.54
CA THR A 222 -4.98 -29.97 -4.72
C THR A 222 -4.86 -29.57 -3.25
N ILE A 223 -5.88 -28.90 -2.71
CA ILE A 223 -5.89 -28.46 -1.32
C ILE A 223 -6.72 -29.43 -0.49
N ILE A 224 -6.16 -29.94 0.60
CA ILE A 224 -6.80 -30.81 1.58
C ILE A 224 -7.22 -29.95 2.78
N GLY A 225 -8.47 -30.07 3.21
CA GLY A 225 -9.06 -29.30 4.31
C GLY A 225 -8.56 -29.69 5.69
N ASN A 226 -9.19 -29.09 6.72
CA ASN A 226 -8.80 -29.25 8.13
C ASN A 226 -9.08 -30.64 8.73
N ASP A 227 -9.81 -31.51 8.03
CA ASP A 227 -9.95 -32.92 8.42
C ASP A 227 -8.73 -33.77 8.00
N GLY A 228 -7.82 -33.18 7.23
CA GLY A 228 -6.60 -33.81 6.74
C GLY A 228 -6.80 -34.83 5.63
N THR A 229 -8.03 -35.04 5.16
CA THR A 229 -8.37 -36.09 4.18
C THR A 229 -9.20 -35.59 3.00
N THR A 230 -10.11 -34.63 3.20
CA THR A 230 -11.03 -34.18 2.15
C THR A 230 -10.38 -33.11 1.29
N VAL A 231 -10.42 -33.31 -0.03
CA VAL A 231 -9.99 -32.29 -1.00
C VAL A 231 -11.06 -31.21 -1.08
N LEU A 232 -10.63 -29.95 -0.95
CA LEU A 232 -11.50 -28.79 -1.14
C LEU A 232 -12.04 -28.73 -2.56
N THR A 233 -13.33 -28.45 -2.67
CA THR A 233 -14.00 -28.10 -3.92
C THR A 233 -13.45 -26.79 -4.50
N MET A 234 -13.77 -26.51 -5.77
CA MET A 234 -13.36 -25.24 -6.38
C MET A 234 -13.94 -24.03 -5.63
N ALA A 235 -15.21 -24.09 -5.22
CA ALA A 235 -15.85 -23.01 -4.47
C ALA A 235 -15.18 -22.77 -3.10
N GLU A 236 -14.75 -23.82 -2.41
CA GLU A 236 -14.00 -23.69 -1.16
C GLU A 236 -12.60 -23.11 -1.36
N LYS A 237 -11.91 -23.46 -2.45
CA LYS A 237 -10.64 -22.84 -2.82
C LYS A 237 -10.81 -21.37 -3.18
N GLU A 238 -11.84 -21.01 -3.94
CA GLU A 238 -12.18 -19.62 -4.24
C GLU A 238 -12.47 -18.83 -2.97
N LYS A 239 -13.20 -19.43 -2.02
CA LYS A 239 -13.44 -18.85 -0.71
C LYS A 239 -12.13 -18.65 0.06
N ALA A 240 -11.28 -19.67 0.18
CA ALA A 240 -10.01 -19.58 0.89
C ALA A 240 -9.09 -18.51 0.28
N TYR A 241 -9.00 -18.45 -1.06
CA TYR A 241 -8.26 -17.39 -1.75
C TYR A 241 -8.85 -16.00 -1.46
N ASN A 242 -10.19 -15.86 -1.51
CA ASN A 242 -10.83 -14.60 -1.18
C ASN A 242 -10.59 -14.21 0.28
N ASP A 243 -10.66 -15.14 1.23
CA ASP A 243 -10.37 -14.90 2.65
C ASP A 243 -8.94 -14.36 2.85
N ILE A 244 -7.96 -14.84 2.06
CA ILE A 244 -6.60 -14.28 2.03
C ILE A 244 -6.66 -12.81 1.59
N LEU A 245 -7.32 -12.50 0.46
CA LEU A 245 -7.37 -11.13 -0.06
C LEU A 245 -8.10 -10.17 0.89
N VAL A 246 -9.21 -10.60 1.46
CA VAL A 246 -10.08 -9.74 2.29
C VAL A 246 -9.78 -9.83 3.78
N HIS A 247 -8.69 -10.49 4.18
CA HIS A 247 -8.29 -10.61 5.59
C HIS A 247 -8.25 -9.21 6.23
N PRO A 248 -9.03 -8.95 7.30
CA PRO A 248 -9.33 -7.59 7.70
C PRO A 248 -8.16 -6.90 8.38
N ARG A 249 -7.27 -7.67 9.04
CA ARG A 249 -6.21 -7.10 9.85
C ARG A 249 -5.09 -8.10 10.14
N PHE A 250 -3.85 -7.67 10.01
CA PHE A 250 -2.67 -8.35 10.55
C PHE A 250 -2.03 -7.50 11.64
N ASN A 251 -1.87 -8.09 12.82
CA ASN A 251 -1.05 -7.60 13.91
C ASN A 251 0.31 -8.31 13.78
N CYS A 252 1.28 -7.56 13.26
CA CYS A 252 2.59 -8.03 12.85
C CYS A 252 3.59 -7.93 14.01
N GLY A 253 4.13 -9.06 14.46
CA GLY A 253 5.14 -9.13 15.52
C GLY A 253 6.36 -9.93 15.12
N LYS A 254 7.30 -10.09 16.05
CA LYS A 254 8.51 -10.88 15.83
C LYS A 254 8.53 -12.11 16.73
N CYS A 255 8.77 -13.27 16.14
CA CYS A 255 8.94 -14.51 16.90
C CYS A 255 10.41 -14.91 17.01
N THR A 256 10.74 -15.72 18.03
CA THR A 256 12.13 -16.06 18.36
C THR A 256 12.41 -17.57 18.38
N ASN A 257 11.49 -18.37 18.93
CA ASN A 257 11.66 -19.83 19.08
C ASN A 257 11.10 -20.67 17.93
N VAL A 258 10.42 -20.03 16.97
CA VAL A 258 9.78 -20.66 15.81
C VAL A 258 9.97 -19.76 14.60
N SER A 259 9.87 -20.30 13.37
CA SER A 259 10.05 -19.49 12.15
C SER A 259 8.90 -18.53 11.87
N GLY A 260 7.69 -18.86 12.33
CA GLY A 260 6.49 -18.04 12.17
C GLY A 260 5.41 -18.39 13.19
N LEU A 261 4.47 -17.46 13.37
CA LEU A 261 3.26 -17.62 14.19
C LEU A 261 2.08 -16.91 13.54
N GLY A 262 1.16 -17.66 12.97
CA GLY A 262 -0.08 -17.18 12.36
C GLY A 262 -1.33 -17.66 13.10
N GLY A 263 -2.39 -16.87 13.07
CA GLY A 263 -3.70 -17.29 13.58
C GLY A 263 -4.65 -16.12 13.77
N GLY A 264 -5.78 -16.12 13.07
CA GLY A 264 -6.66 -14.95 13.00
C GLY A 264 -5.88 -13.69 12.64
N ALA A 265 -5.98 -12.64 13.46
CA ALA A 265 -5.24 -11.39 13.24
C ALA A 265 -3.74 -11.46 13.58
N THR A 266 -3.26 -12.49 14.28
CA THR A 266 -1.85 -12.60 14.70
C THR A 266 -0.98 -13.08 13.54
N LEU A 267 0.11 -12.38 13.29
CA LEU A 267 1.12 -12.77 12.30
C LEU A 267 2.52 -12.40 12.78
N GLY A 268 3.38 -13.40 12.91
CA GLY A 268 4.75 -13.25 13.38
C GLY A 268 5.73 -13.97 12.48
N TYR A 269 6.92 -13.39 12.34
CA TYR A 269 8.03 -14.02 11.62
C TYR A 269 9.34 -13.84 12.36
N ALA A 270 10.20 -14.83 12.26
CA ALA A 270 11.52 -14.81 12.88
C ALA A 270 12.49 -13.91 12.13
N GLU A 271 13.61 -13.56 12.80
CA GLU A 271 14.70 -12.75 12.24
C GLU A 271 15.15 -13.25 10.86
N HIS A 272 15.32 -14.56 10.67
CA HIS A 272 15.78 -15.11 9.40
C HIS A 272 14.76 -14.90 8.27
N ILE A 273 13.46 -15.04 8.55
CA ILE A 273 12.40 -14.78 7.55
C ILE A 273 12.37 -13.29 7.18
N LEU A 274 12.37 -12.40 8.19
CA LEU A 274 12.35 -10.95 7.97
C LEU A 274 13.63 -10.43 7.30
N LYS A 275 14.77 -11.08 7.51
CA LYS A 275 16.03 -10.74 6.85
C LYS A 275 16.09 -11.27 5.42
N ASP A 276 15.58 -12.47 5.17
CA ASP A 276 15.87 -13.19 3.92
C ASP A 276 14.79 -13.01 2.83
N TYR A 277 13.58 -12.52 3.16
CA TYR A 277 12.44 -12.41 2.22
C TYR A 277 12.73 -11.66 0.91
N ILE A 278 13.73 -10.78 0.91
CA ILE A 278 14.08 -9.93 -0.24
C ILE A 278 15.22 -10.51 -1.07
N LYS A 279 15.88 -11.57 -0.59
CA LYS A 279 17.06 -12.19 -1.20
C LYS A 279 16.80 -13.61 -1.66
N MET A 280 15.91 -14.33 -0.99
CA MET A 280 15.59 -15.72 -1.30
C MET A 280 14.16 -16.09 -0.91
N ASP A 281 13.73 -17.27 -1.34
CA ASP A 281 12.38 -17.77 -1.12
C ASP A 281 12.14 -18.13 0.35
N THR A 282 11.29 -17.33 1.01
CA THR A 282 10.72 -17.62 2.33
C THR A 282 9.25 -18.04 2.24
N GLY A 283 8.77 -18.36 1.02
CA GLY A 283 7.37 -18.61 0.68
C GLY A 283 6.73 -19.71 1.49
N ASP A 284 7.49 -20.77 1.79
CA ASP A 284 7.05 -21.93 2.55
C ASP A 284 6.49 -21.54 3.93
N ILE A 285 7.24 -20.72 4.67
CA ILE A 285 6.84 -20.23 6.00
C ILE A 285 5.77 -19.14 5.89
N THR A 286 5.92 -18.19 4.96
CA THR A 286 4.95 -17.09 4.87
C THR A 286 3.55 -17.56 4.47
N ALA A 287 3.45 -18.55 3.58
CA ALA A 287 2.18 -19.14 3.22
C ALA A 287 1.59 -19.98 4.36
N HIS A 288 2.43 -20.73 5.08
CA HIS A 288 2.01 -21.51 6.24
C HIS A 288 1.27 -20.63 7.26
N GLU A 289 1.88 -19.51 7.66
CA GLU A 289 1.27 -18.62 8.65
C GLU A 289 0.01 -17.93 8.13
N ILE A 290 -0.03 -17.56 6.84
CA ILE A 290 -1.25 -17.03 6.23
C ILE A 290 -2.36 -18.08 6.19
N GLY A 291 -2.04 -19.36 5.97
CA GLY A 291 -2.96 -20.48 6.07
C GLY A 291 -3.66 -20.52 7.44
N HIS A 292 -2.90 -20.34 8.52
CA HIS A 292 -3.46 -20.21 9.87
C HIS A 292 -4.33 -18.96 10.04
N CYS A 293 -3.90 -17.80 9.50
CA CYS A 293 -4.69 -16.57 9.57
C CYS A 293 -6.08 -16.72 8.92
N VAL A 294 -6.21 -17.53 7.87
CA VAL A 294 -7.49 -17.79 7.20
C VAL A 294 -8.20 -19.07 7.67
N GLY A 295 -7.80 -19.62 8.83
CA GLY A 295 -8.56 -20.63 9.55
C GLY A 295 -8.19 -22.09 9.27
N PHE A 296 -7.05 -22.35 8.62
CA PHE A 296 -6.55 -23.71 8.43
C PHE A 296 -5.66 -24.17 9.59
N ASN A 297 -5.74 -25.45 9.94
CA ASN A 297 -4.92 -26.09 10.96
C ASN A 297 -3.78 -26.89 10.32
N HIS A 298 -2.95 -27.55 11.15
CA HIS A 298 -1.83 -28.38 10.70
C HIS A 298 -2.24 -29.66 9.94
N ASP A 299 -3.50 -30.08 10.01
CA ASP A 299 -3.99 -31.23 9.25
C ASP A 299 -4.21 -30.86 7.77
N SER A 300 -4.45 -29.58 7.46
CA SER A 300 -4.60 -29.09 6.09
C SER A 300 -3.26 -28.83 5.41
N ASN A 301 -3.21 -29.01 4.07
CA ASN A 301 -2.04 -28.57 3.29
C ASN A 301 -2.06 -27.09 2.88
N MET A 302 -2.97 -26.30 3.46
CA MET A 302 -2.85 -24.84 3.54
C MET A 302 -1.76 -24.40 4.52
N THR A 303 -1.38 -25.24 5.48
CA THR A 303 -0.32 -24.94 6.45
C THR A 303 0.89 -25.85 6.18
N TYR A 304 0.76 -27.17 6.26
CA TYR A 304 1.85 -28.09 5.95
C TYR A 304 1.67 -28.81 4.62
N SER A 305 2.64 -28.66 3.73
CA SER A 305 2.63 -29.39 2.46
C SER A 305 2.44 -30.91 2.65
N LYS A 306 1.67 -31.53 1.75
CA LYS A 306 1.46 -32.98 1.73
C LYS A 306 2.00 -33.57 0.44
N LYS A 307 2.51 -34.81 0.50
CA LYS A 307 2.93 -35.54 -0.68
C LYS A 307 1.72 -36.21 -1.34
N ILE A 308 1.39 -35.79 -2.55
CA ILE A 308 0.36 -36.41 -3.40
C ILE A 308 1.07 -36.88 -4.67
N ASN A 309 1.02 -38.19 -4.96
CA ASN A 309 1.74 -38.79 -6.09
C ASN A 309 3.24 -38.41 -6.13
N ASN A 310 3.90 -38.43 -4.97
CA ASN A 310 5.30 -38.02 -4.76
C ASN A 310 5.62 -36.54 -5.05
N VAL A 311 4.62 -35.69 -5.29
CA VAL A 311 4.77 -34.25 -5.46
C VAL A 311 4.38 -33.55 -4.17
N SER A 312 5.19 -32.57 -3.74
CA SER A 312 4.83 -31.70 -2.60
C SER A 312 3.76 -30.71 -3.04
N THR A 313 2.59 -30.81 -2.42
CA THR A 313 1.35 -30.12 -2.82
C THR A 313 0.76 -29.37 -1.63
N GLY A 314 0.28 -28.16 -1.88
CA GLY A 314 -0.32 -27.30 -0.87
C GLY A 314 -0.02 -25.82 -1.12
N PHE A 315 -0.48 -24.97 -0.21
CA PHE A 315 -0.32 -23.52 -0.31
C PHE A 315 1.17 -23.11 -0.31
N SER A 316 1.96 -23.65 0.61
CA SER A 316 3.40 -23.37 0.70
C SER A 316 4.18 -23.74 -0.58
N PRO A 317 4.02 -24.94 -1.18
CA PRO A 317 4.60 -25.26 -2.48
C PRO A 317 4.18 -24.30 -3.61
N VAL A 318 2.91 -23.88 -3.66
CA VAL A 318 2.45 -22.88 -4.64
C VAL A 318 3.21 -21.56 -4.43
N MET A 319 3.22 -21.06 -3.20
CA MET A 319 3.87 -19.79 -2.87
C MET A 319 5.35 -19.81 -3.22
N SER A 320 6.07 -20.85 -2.84
CA SER A 320 7.49 -21.02 -3.17
C SER A 320 7.78 -21.06 -4.67
N ARG A 321 6.94 -21.74 -5.47
CA ARG A 321 7.10 -21.74 -6.94
C ARG A 321 6.93 -20.33 -7.51
N ILE A 322 5.87 -19.63 -7.11
CA ILE A 322 5.58 -18.28 -7.61
C ILE A 322 6.63 -17.27 -7.14
N ASN A 323 7.10 -17.37 -5.89
CA ASN A 323 8.19 -16.52 -5.38
C ASN A 323 9.46 -16.65 -6.21
N LYS A 324 9.86 -17.88 -6.58
CA LYS A 324 11.02 -18.10 -7.45
C LYS A 324 10.85 -17.44 -8.82
N GLU A 325 9.65 -17.50 -9.39
CA GLU A 325 9.34 -16.76 -10.63
C GLU A 325 9.43 -15.25 -10.43
N PHE A 326 8.96 -14.73 -9.28
CA PHE A 326 9.04 -13.31 -8.96
C PHE A 326 10.48 -12.83 -8.80
N PHE A 327 11.34 -13.62 -8.14
CA PHE A 327 12.77 -13.34 -8.05
C PHE A 327 13.42 -13.34 -9.43
N ASN A 328 13.21 -14.40 -10.21
CA ASN A 328 13.82 -14.53 -11.54
C ASN A 328 13.34 -13.44 -12.51
N GLY A 329 12.10 -12.98 -12.39
CA GLY A 329 11.50 -11.96 -13.24
C GLY A 329 11.63 -10.52 -12.73
N GLY A 330 12.23 -10.28 -11.56
CA GLY A 330 12.28 -8.93 -10.96
C GLY A 330 10.89 -8.34 -10.67
N LEU A 331 9.93 -9.18 -10.29
CA LEU A 331 8.52 -8.80 -10.15
C LEU A 331 8.17 -8.25 -8.77
N PHE A 332 9.03 -8.47 -7.76
CA PHE A 332 8.85 -7.88 -6.45
C PHE A 332 8.91 -6.35 -6.49
N ILE A 333 8.08 -5.70 -5.67
CA ILE A 333 8.02 -4.24 -5.56
C ILE A 333 9.17 -3.74 -4.70
N VAL A 334 9.47 -4.46 -3.61
CA VAL A 334 10.54 -4.15 -2.68
C VAL A 334 11.73 -5.03 -3.05
N THR A 335 12.85 -4.42 -3.38
CA THR A 335 14.08 -5.08 -3.83
C THR A 335 15.29 -4.58 -3.03
N PRO A 336 16.42 -5.31 -3.00
CA PRO A 336 17.61 -4.82 -2.32
C PRO A 336 18.10 -3.46 -2.85
N GLN A 337 17.77 -3.13 -4.11
CA GLN A 337 18.20 -1.90 -4.77
C GLN A 337 17.39 -0.67 -4.35
N ASN A 338 16.09 -0.82 -4.07
CA ASN A 338 15.25 0.31 -3.68
C ASN A 338 15.05 0.43 -2.16
N TYR A 339 15.41 -0.60 -1.38
CA TYR A 339 15.30 -0.58 0.06
C TYR A 339 16.22 0.48 0.68
N TYR A 340 15.65 1.42 1.42
CA TYR A 340 16.38 2.63 1.81
C TYR A 340 17.47 2.42 2.88
N LYS A 341 17.38 1.34 3.67
CA LYS A 341 18.33 1.03 4.75
C LYS A 341 18.97 -0.35 4.58
N PRO A 342 19.94 -0.53 3.66
CA PRO A 342 20.57 -1.84 3.40
C PRO A 342 21.24 -2.50 4.61
N ALA A 343 21.67 -1.69 5.60
CA ALA A 343 22.22 -2.17 6.86
C ALA A 343 21.23 -3.03 7.67
N ASP A 344 19.93 -2.89 7.40
CA ASP A 344 18.93 -3.79 7.97
C ASP A 344 19.11 -5.22 7.45
N PHE A 345 19.95 -5.53 6.47
CA PHE A 345 20.14 -6.90 5.98
C PHE A 345 21.56 -7.45 6.18
N GLN A 346 22.35 -6.78 7.03
CA GLN A 346 23.71 -7.18 7.41
C GLN A 346 23.73 -8.12 8.61
#